data_AF-A0A392RXL3-F1
#
_entry.id   AF-A0A392RXL3-F1
#
_cell.length_a   1.000
_cell.length_b   1.000
_cell.length_c   1.000
_cell.angle_alpha   90.00
_cell.angle_beta   90.00
_cell.angle_gamma   90.00
#
_symmetry.space_group_name_H-M   'P 1'
#
loop_
_entity.id
_entity.type
_entity.pdbx_description
1 polymer ?
#
loop_
_entity_poly.entity_id
_entity_poly.type
_entity_poly.pdbx_seq_one_letter_code
_entity_poly.pdbx_strand_id
1 'polypeptide(L)' 'MGDDDTVFFTDNLITVLSKYDHNQMYYIGGNSESVEQDVIHFYTMAYGGGGFAISYPLAAELVKI' A
#
# COMPACT_ATOMS: atom_id res chain seq x y z
N MET A 1 -2.64 -6.01 0.40
CA MET A 1 -1.85 -6.96 -0.41
C MET A 1 -0.54 -7.17 0.31
N GLY A 2 -0.05 -8.40 0.37
CA GLY A 2 1.23 -8.76 0.98
C GLY A 2 1.72 -10.06 0.36
N ASP A 3 3.00 -10.35 0.56
CA ASP A 3 3.62 -11.57 0.07
C ASP A 3 3.20 -12.77 0.95
N ASP A 4 3.52 -13.99 0.50
CA ASP A 4 3.14 -15.23 1.20
C ASP A 4 3.89 -15.45 2.53
N ASP A 5 4.91 -14.62 2.78
CA ASP A 5 5.67 -14.53 4.01
C ASP A 5 5.34 -13.28 4.87
N THR A 6 4.31 -12.51 4.49
CA THR A 6 3.86 -11.32 5.24
C THR A 6 2.80 -11.66 6.28
N VAL A 7 3.01 -11.21 7.53
CA VAL A 7 2.02 -11.35 8.63
C VAL A 7 1.36 -10.01 8.95
N PHE A 8 0.02 -9.97 8.89
CA PHE A 8 -0.77 -8.80 9.26
C PHE A 8 -1.42 -8.95 10.64
N PHE A 9 -1.28 -7.91 11.46
CA PHE A 9 -2.07 -7.74 12.68
C PHE A 9 -3.37 -7.01 12.32
N THR A 10 -4.45 -7.75 12.14
CA THR A 10 -5.70 -7.24 11.56
C THR A 10 -6.28 -6.05 12.32
N ASP A 11 -6.28 -6.07 13.66
CA ASP A 11 -6.80 -4.97 14.47
C ASP A 11 -5.99 -3.68 14.29
N ASN A 12 -4.66 -3.81 14.21
CA ASN A 12 -3.77 -2.68 13.96
C ASN A 12 -3.99 -2.13 12.55
N LEU A 13 -4.11 -3.04 11.57
CA LEU A 13 -4.35 -2.68 10.18
C LEU A 13 -5.67 -1.90 10.03
N ILE A 14 -6.76 -2.40 10.62
CA ILE A 14 -8.06 -1.72 10.61
C ILE A 14 -7.96 -0.35 11.26
N THR A 15 -7.30 -0.24 12.42
CA THR A 15 -7.13 1.02 13.16
C THR A 15 -6.37 2.08 12.34
N VAL A 16 -5.39 1.67 11.53
CA VAL A 16 -4.66 2.59 10.65
C VAL A 16 -5.51 2.95 9.43
N LEU A 17 -6.09 1.96 8.75
CA LEU A 17 -6.87 2.18 7.54
C LEU A 17 -8.17 2.94 7.79
N SER A 18 -8.76 2.86 8.99
CA SER A 18 -9.97 3.60 9.36
C SER A 18 -9.78 5.12 9.43
N LYS A 19 -8.54 5.62 9.33
CA LYS A 19 -8.21 7.05 9.26
C LYS A 19 -8.49 7.66 7.89
N TYR A 20 -8.73 6.84 6.87
CA TYR A 20 -8.90 7.24 5.48
C TYR A 20 -10.35 7.06 5.03
N ASP A 21 -10.87 7.97 4.21
CA ASP A 21 -12.19 7.79 3.57
C ASP A 21 -12.08 6.76 2.43
N HIS A 22 -12.52 5.52 2.67
CA HIS A 22 -12.41 4.42 1.71
C HIS A 22 -13.13 4.65 0.37
N ASN A 23 -13.93 5.72 0.23
CA ASN A 23 -14.53 6.14 -1.04
C ASN A 23 -13.61 6.99 -1.93
N GLN A 24 -12.46 7.44 -1.40
CA GLN A 24 -11.43 8.12 -2.18
C GLN A 24 -10.40 7.13 -2.74
N MET A 25 -9.58 7.59 -3.67
CA MET A 25 -8.47 6.81 -4.24
C MET A 25 -7.24 6.92 -3.35
N TYR A 26 -6.84 5.81 -2.73
CA TYR A 26 -5.67 5.74 -1.86
C TYR A 26 -4.74 4.61 -2.25
N TYR A 27 -3.45 4.92 -2.28
CA TYR A 27 -2.34 3.99 -2.35
C TYR A 27 -1.50 4.19 -1.08
N ILE A 28 -1.43 3.17 -0.23
CA ILE A 28 -0.90 3.27 1.13
C ILE A 28 0.13 2.16 1.35
N GLY A 29 1.34 2.53 1.74
CA GLY A 29 2.37 1.61 2.21
C GLY A 29 3.68 2.35 2.47
N GLY A 30 4.75 1.59 2.68
CA GLY A 30 6.07 2.14 3.00
C GLY A 30 6.99 2.26 1.78
N ASN A 31 7.97 3.15 1.86
CA ASN A 31 9.13 3.15 0.97
C ASN A 31 9.95 1.86 1.14
N SER A 32 10.87 1.61 0.21
CA SER A 32 11.80 0.50 0.29
C SER A 32 12.83 0.71 1.39
N GLU A 33 13.38 -0.38 1.94
CA GLU A 33 14.59 -0.34 2.77
C GLU A 33 15.86 -0.06 1.94
N SER A 34 15.79 -0.18 0.61
CA SER A 34 16.87 0.17 -0.31
C SER A 34 16.73 1.60 -0.81
N VAL A 35 17.77 2.40 -0.55
CA VAL A 35 17.86 3.78 -1.05
C VAL A 35 17.84 3.83 -2.58
N GLU A 36 18.48 2.87 -3.24
CA GLU A 36 18.50 2.78 -4.70
C GLU A 36 17.09 2.57 -5.26
N GLN A 37 16.33 1.66 -4.66
CA GLN A 37 14.94 1.41 -5.04
C GLN A 37 14.07 2.65 -4.85
N ASP A 38 14.24 3.35 -3.73
CA ASP A 38 13.50 4.58 -3.45
C ASP A 38 13.81 5.70 -4.46
N VAL A 39 15.08 5.88 -4.80
CA VAL A 39 15.51 6.90 -5.78
C VAL A 39 14.90 6.61 -7.16
N ILE A 40 14.89 5.34 -7.60
CA ILE A 40 14.33 4.94 -8.89
C ILE A 40 12.81 5.19 -8.94
N HIS A 41 12.11 5.02 -7.82
CA HIS A 41 10.66 5.18 -7.72
C HIS A 41 10.23 6.52 -7.08
N PHE A 42 11.15 7.49 -7.04
CA PHE A 42 10.92 8.85 -6.54
C PHE A 42 10.30 8.91 -5.13
N TYR A 43 10.49 7.89 -4.29
CA TYR A 43 9.84 7.77 -2.97
C TYR A 43 8.29 7.83 -3.03
N THR A 44 7.71 7.45 -4.17
CA THR A 44 6.25 7.48 -4.40
C THR A 44 5.62 6.10 -4.45
N MET A 45 6.44 5.04 -4.46
CA MET A 45 5.99 3.66 -4.53
C MET A 45 5.94 3.04 -3.15
N ALA A 46 4.80 2.41 -2.81
CA ALA A 46 4.74 1.49 -1.69
C ALA A 46 5.38 0.16 -2.08
N TYR A 47 6.45 -0.21 -1.41
CA TYR A 47 7.20 -1.43 -1.68
C TYR A 47 6.49 -2.68 -1.10
N GLY A 48 6.63 -3.81 -1.79
CA GLY A 48 5.86 -5.03 -1.52
C GLY A 48 6.22 -5.76 -0.22
N GLY A 49 7.47 -5.68 0.25
CA GLY A 49 8.01 -6.59 1.27
C GLY A 49 7.32 -6.60 2.64
N GLY A 50 6.62 -5.53 3.02
CA GLY A 50 5.74 -5.48 4.21
C GLY A 50 4.25 -5.42 3.87
N GLY A 51 3.91 -5.47 2.59
CA GLY A 51 2.59 -5.24 2.04
C GLY A 51 2.21 -3.77 1.88
N PHE A 52 1.16 -3.55 1.09
CA PHE A 52 0.53 -2.25 0.85
C PHE A 52 -0.99 -2.41 0.75
N ALA A 53 -1.72 -1.32 0.90
CA ALA A 53 -3.17 -1.25 0.74
C ALA A 53 -3.53 -0.29 -0.40
N ILE A 54 -4.54 -0.68 -1.17
CA ILE A 54 -5.22 0.20 -2.13
C ILE A 54 -6.70 0.26 -1.79
N SER A 55 -7.32 1.42 -1.95
CA SER A 55 -8.77 1.53 -1.81
C SER A 55 -9.49 0.91 -3.01
N TYR A 56 -10.75 0.51 -2.81
CA TYR A 56 -11.54 -0.11 -3.87
C TYR A 56 -11.71 0.79 -5.11
N PRO A 57 -12.02 2.10 -4.99
CA PRO A 57 -12.09 2.99 -6.14
C PRO A 57 -10.78 3.04 -6.94
N LEU A 58 -9.62 3.05 -6.24
CA LEU A 58 -8.33 3.02 -6.93
C LEU A 58 -8.13 1.69 -7.67
N ALA A 59 -8.43 0.55 -7.04
CA ALA A 59 -8.33 -0.76 -7.70
C ALA A 59 -9.21 -0.85 -8.96
N ALA A 60 -10.42 -0.28 -8.90
CA ALA A 60 -11.36 -0.25 -10.03
C ALA A 60 -10.89 0.64 -11.20
N GLU A 61 -10.11 1.69 -10.93
CA GLU A 61 -9.48 2.47 -12.00
C GLU A 61 -8.24 1.78 -12.56
N LEU A 62 -7.39 1.18 -11.71
CA LEU A 62 -6.16 0.50 -12.13
C LEU A 62 -6.42 -0.70 -13.05
N VAL A 63 -7.52 -1.44 -12.86
CA VAL A 63 -7.84 -2.60 -13.72
C VAL A 63 -8.24 -2.21 -15.15
N LYS A 64 -8.54 -0.93 -15.40
CA LYS A 64 -8.86 -0.44 -16.75
C LYS A 64 -7.61 -0.12 -17.56
N ILE A 65 -6.45 -0.07 -16.90
CA ILE A 65 -5.14 0.22 -17.50
C ILE A 65 -4.49 -1.12 -17.87
#